data_AF-A0A5J4QL69-F1
#
_entry.id   AF-A0A5J4QL69-F1
#
_cell.length_a   1.000
_cell.length_b   1.000
_cell.length_c   1.000
_cell.angle_alpha   90.00
_cell.angle_beta   90.00
_cell.angle_gamma   90.00
#
_symmetry.space_group_name_H-M   'P 1'
#
loop_
_entity.id
_entity.type
_entity.pdbx_description
1 polymer ?
#
loop_
_entity_poly.entity_id
_entity_poly.type
_entity_poly.pdbx_seq_one_letter_code
_entity_poly.pdbx_strand_id
1 'polypeptide(L)'
;AIGGCESNTTLCSQLSREELNQTDISICSCYEFGDPRSSCSSSTQDCELASQSNLNDVSIGACSCYSVGDPRNECSQSKSCDDSEADLNNVPEIRCECNGDDDPRRGTICAVSRICESNDFVWTACLCSEGLSSGNCTCTEEYHNDQQCICDQSGKSEVYDLSTCLSTKICTDNNIPSGCTCPTISETAIGGCESNTTLCSQLSREELNQTDISICSCYEFGDPRSSCSS
;
A
#
# COMPACT_ATOMS: atom_id res chain seq x y z
N ALA A 1 -18.56 -54.12 -34.37
CA ALA A 1 -17.82 -52.86 -34.49
C ALA A 1 -18.27 -51.98 -33.33
N ILE A 2 -17.42 -51.85 -32.32
CA ILE A 2 -17.67 -50.93 -31.20
C ILE A 2 -17.38 -49.55 -31.78
N GLY A 3 -18.42 -48.71 -31.87
CA GLY A 3 -18.31 -47.36 -32.40
C GLY A 3 -17.24 -46.60 -31.63
N GLY A 4 -16.23 -46.12 -32.35
CA GLY A 4 -15.19 -45.30 -31.79
C GLY A 4 -15.81 -44.03 -31.21
N CYS A 5 -15.56 -43.76 -29.94
CA CYS A 5 -15.69 -42.40 -29.43
C CYS A 5 -14.67 -41.57 -30.20
N GLU A 6 -15.11 -40.72 -31.13
CA GLU A 6 -14.33 -39.54 -31.53
C GLU A 6 -14.29 -38.62 -30.31
N SER A 7 -13.37 -38.91 -29.40
CA SER A 7 -13.20 -38.19 -28.16
C SER A 7 -12.37 -36.93 -28.43
N ASN A 8 -13.05 -35.84 -28.80
CA ASN A 8 -12.56 -34.50 -28.48
C ASN A 8 -12.63 -34.33 -26.95
N THR A 9 -11.67 -34.90 -26.24
CA THR A 9 -11.51 -34.68 -24.79
C THR A 9 -10.83 -33.34 -24.60
N THR A 10 -11.56 -32.39 -24.01
CA THR A 10 -11.01 -31.10 -23.57
C THR A 10 -10.46 -31.24 -22.16
N LEU A 11 -9.27 -30.70 -21.90
CA LEU A 11 -8.71 -30.67 -20.55
C LEU A 11 -9.50 -29.70 -19.68
N CYS A 12 -9.67 -30.02 -18.39
CA CYS A 12 -10.33 -29.11 -17.42
C CYS A 12 -9.68 -27.72 -17.40
N SER A 13 -8.37 -27.62 -17.65
CA SER A 13 -7.62 -26.36 -17.72
C SER A 13 -8.06 -25.47 -18.89
N GLN A 14 -8.63 -26.04 -19.94
CA GLN A 14 -9.01 -25.37 -21.18
C GLN A 14 -10.50 -24.98 -21.24
N LEU A 15 -11.28 -25.32 -20.22
CA LEU A 15 -12.70 -24.98 -20.17
C LEU A 15 -12.88 -23.47 -19.96
N SER A 16 -13.82 -22.87 -20.69
CA SER A 16 -14.32 -21.54 -20.36
C SER A 16 -15.04 -21.53 -19.01
N ARG A 17 -15.28 -20.34 -18.46
CA ARG A 17 -15.99 -20.18 -17.18
C ARG A 17 -17.39 -20.81 -17.23
N GLU A 18 -18.12 -20.61 -18.32
CA GLU A 18 -19.45 -21.18 -18.55
C GLU A 18 -19.42 -22.71 -18.64
N GLU A 19 -18.45 -23.28 -19.36
CA GLU A 19 -18.28 -24.74 -19.46
C GLU A 19 -17.88 -25.36 -18.12
N LEU A 20 -16.95 -24.72 -17.42
CA LEU A 20 -16.52 -25.15 -16.09
C LEU A 20 -17.70 -25.13 -15.10
N ASN A 21 -18.53 -24.09 -15.13
CA ASN A 21 -19.73 -23.98 -14.30
C ASN A 21 -20.74 -25.12 -14.49
N GLN A 22 -20.77 -25.74 -15.67
CA GLN A 22 -21.65 -26.85 -15.99
C GLN A 22 -20.99 -28.22 -15.80
N THR A 23 -19.67 -28.24 -15.56
CA THR A 23 -18.90 -29.48 -15.45
C THR A 23 -18.98 -30.05 -14.04
N ASP A 24 -19.45 -31.29 -13.95
CA ASP A 24 -19.57 -32.00 -12.68
C ASP A 24 -18.20 -32.17 -12.00
N ILE A 25 -18.19 -32.05 -10.68
CA ILE A 25 -16.96 -32.13 -9.87
C ILE A 25 -16.27 -33.51 -9.95
N SER A 26 -17.00 -34.56 -10.35
CA SER A 26 -16.44 -35.89 -10.61
C SER A 26 -15.64 -35.99 -11.91
N ILE A 27 -15.86 -35.06 -12.85
CA ILE A 27 -15.10 -34.96 -14.10
C ILE A 27 -13.90 -34.05 -13.91
N CYS A 28 -14.13 -32.86 -13.36
CA CYS A 28 -13.10 -31.89 -13.01
C CYS A 28 -13.22 -31.55 -11.53
N SER A 29 -12.24 -31.93 -10.72
CA SER A 29 -12.20 -31.54 -9.30
C SER A 29 -12.27 -30.03 -9.12
N CYS A 30 -12.67 -29.57 -7.94
CA CYS A 30 -12.65 -28.15 -7.62
C CYS A 30 -11.22 -27.58 -7.75
N TYR A 31 -11.09 -26.40 -8.35
CA TYR A 31 -9.86 -25.64 -8.27
C TYR A 31 -9.70 -25.05 -6.86
N GLU A 32 -8.44 -24.92 -6.42
CA GLU A 32 -8.11 -24.27 -5.16
C GLU A 32 -8.40 -22.76 -5.20
N PHE A 33 -8.39 -22.16 -6.40
CA PHE A 33 -8.61 -20.73 -6.61
C PHE A 33 -9.65 -20.48 -7.71
N GLY A 34 -10.53 -19.50 -7.48
CA GLY A 34 -11.48 -18.98 -8.45
C GLY A 34 -12.54 -19.95 -8.98
N ASP A 35 -12.75 -21.13 -8.39
CA ASP A 35 -13.69 -22.10 -8.95
C ASP A 35 -15.12 -21.52 -8.94
N PRO A 36 -15.75 -21.33 -10.11
CA PRO A 36 -17.01 -20.60 -10.20
C PRO A 36 -18.21 -21.46 -9.78
N ARG A 37 -18.04 -22.78 -9.63
CA ARG A 37 -19.10 -23.70 -9.26
C ARG A 37 -19.48 -23.54 -7.78
N SER A 38 -20.77 -23.42 -7.51
CA SER A 38 -21.29 -23.27 -6.15
C SER A 38 -20.88 -24.41 -5.20
N SER A 39 -20.79 -25.64 -5.73
CA SER A 39 -20.32 -26.82 -5.00
C SER A 39 -18.89 -26.72 -4.47
N CYS A 40 -18.06 -25.81 -5.03
CA CYS A 40 -16.67 -25.59 -4.66
C CYS A 40 -16.46 -24.37 -3.73
N SER A 41 -17.53 -23.64 -3.41
CA SER A 41 -17.46 -22.36 -2.67
C SER A 41 -16.82 -22.44 -1.28
N SER A 42 -16.86 -23.60 -0.62
CA SER A 42 -16.23 -23.81 0.69
C SER A 42 -14.75 -24.19 0.63
N SER A 43 -14.23 -24.50 -0.56
CA SER A 43 -12.85 -24.97 -0.74
C SER A 43 -12.00 -24.08 -1.63
N THR A 44 -12.62 -23.21 -2.45
CA THR A 44 -11.90 -22.28 -3.31
C THR A 44 -11.58 -20.98 -2.58
N GLN A 45 -10.41 -20.43 -2.85
CA GLN A 45 -9.97 -19.10 -2.46
C GLN A 45 -10.08 -18.12 -3.63
N ASP A 46 -9.86 -16.84 -3.35
CA ASP A 46 -9.83 -15.78 -4.37
C ASP A 46 -8.56 -15.88 -5.22
N CYS A 47 -8.69 -15.66 -6.54
CA CYS A 47 -7.57 -15.66 -7.48
C CYS A 47 -6.47 -14.66 -7.10
N GLU A 48 -6.81 -13.56 -6.43
CA GLU A 48 -5.81 -12.56 -6.01
C GLU A 48 -4.81 -13.10 -4.98
N LEU A 49 -5.15 -14.19 -4.29
CA LEU A 49 -4.28 -14.86 -3.33
C LEU A 49 -3.41 -15.95 -3.97
N ALA A 50 -3.58 -16.24 -5.25
CA ALA A 50 -2.81 -17.25 -5.95
C ALA A 50 -1.41 -16.73 -6.32
N SER A 51 -0.38 -17.50 -5.97
CA SER A 51 0.98 -17.28 -6.49
C SER A 51 1.08 -17.67 -7.97
N GLN A 52 2.18 -17.30 -8.63
CA GLN A 52 2.46 -17.79 -10.00
C GLN A 52 2.38 -19.32 -10.05
N SER A 53 3.01 -20.00 -9.09
CA SER A 53 3.03 -21.46 -9.05
C SER A 53 1.62 -22.06 -8.93
N ASN A 54 0.73 -21.44 -8.14
CA ASN A 54 -0.65 -21.88 -8.02
C ASN A 54 -1.41 -21.67 -9.34
N LEU A 55 -1.17 -20.57 -10.05
CA LEU A 55 -1.87 -20.25 -11.30
C LEU A 55 -1.58 -21.26 -12.41
N ASN A 56 -0.40 -21.89 -12.46
CA ASN A 56 -0.08 -22.91 -13.48
C ASN A 56 -1.11 -24.04 -13.57
N ASP A 57 -1.70 -24.41 -12.43
CA ASP A 57 -2.67 -25.50 -12.33
C ASP A 57 -4.13 -25.01 -12.33
N VAL A 58 -4.36 -23.70 -12.50
CA VAL A 58 -5.70 -23.09 -12.46
C VAL A 58 -6.15 -22.69 -13.86
N SER A 59 -7.31 -23.20 -14.27
CA SER A 59 -7.92 -22.85 -15.56
C SER A 59 -8.20 -21.35 -15.69
N ILE A 60 -8.08 -20.82 -16.91
CA ILE A 60 -8.54 -19.46 -17.24
C ILE A 60 -10.05 -19.26 -17.02
N GLY A 61 -10.84 -20.35 -17.01
CA GLY A 61 -12.26 -20.33 -16.67
C GLY A 61 -12.53 -20.14 -15.17
N ALA A 62 -11.57 -20.48 -14.31
CA ALA A 62 -11.63 -20.24 -12.87
C ALA A 62 -11.02 -18.87 -12.52
N CYS A 63 -9.77 -18.63 -12.92
CA CYS A 63 -9.09 -17.36 -12.74
C CYS A 63 -8.74 -16.74 -14.10
N SER A 64 -9.26 -15.55 -14.39
CA SER A 64 -8.91 -14.82 -15.60
C SER A 64 -7.41 -14.52 -15.69
N CYS A 65 -6.92 -14.22 -16.90
CA CYS A 65 -5.51 -13.87 -17.10
C CYS A 65 -5.14 -12.56 -16.40
N TYR A 66 -3.98 -12.55 -15.73
CA TYR A 66 -3.39 -11.33 -15.21
C TYR A 66 -2.48 -10.65 -16.25
N SER A 67 -2.46 -9.32 -16.24
CA SER A 67 -1.63 -8.52 -17.15
C SER A 67 -0.13 -8.64 -16.90
N VAL A 68 0.27 -9.01 -15.67
CA VAL A 68 1.67 -9.20 -15.28
C VAL A 68 1.80 -10.41 -14.38
N GLY A 69 2.84 -11.22 -14.60
CA GLY A 69 3.21 -12.37 -13.77
C GLY A 69 2.26 -13.56 -13.89
N ASP A 70 1.48 -13.67 -14.96
CA ASP A 70 0.67 -14.87 -15.21
C ASP A 70 1.52 -15.89 -15.99
N PRO A 71 1.84 -17.07 -15.40
CA PRO A 71 2.73 -18.03 -16.04
C PRO A 71 2.04 -18.93 -17.07
N ARG A 72 0.72 -18.85 -17.21
CA ARG A 72 -0.04 -19.73 -18.09
C ARG A 72 0.15 -19.32 -19.56
N ASN A 73 0.42 -20.30 -20.42
CA ASN A 73 0.67 -20.08 -21.85
C ASN A 73 -0.54 -19.48 -22.59
N GLU A 74 -1.75 -19.76 -22.12
CA GLU A 74 -3.00 -19.20 -22.62
C GLU A 74 -3.06 -17.67 -22.44
N CYS A 75 -2.34 -17.15 -21.43
CA CYS A 75 -2.28 -15.75 -21.08
C CYS A 75 -1.13 -15.02 -21.80
N SER A 76 -1.03 -15.19 -23.12
CA SER A 76 0.04 -14.62 -23.97
C SER A 76 0.23 -13.10 -23.92
N GLN A 77 -0.74 -12.37 -23.36
CA GLN A 77 -0.66 -10.92 -23.17
C GLN A 77 -0.04 -10.53 -21.82
N SER A 78 0.19 -11.50 -20.93
CA SER A 78 0.82 -11.27 -19.64
C SER A 78 2.30 -10.98 -19.83
N LYS A 79 2.77 -9.90 -19.21
CA LYS A 79 4.20 -9.57 -19.16
C LYS A 79 4.87 -10.32 -18.01
N SER A 80 6.14 -10.69 -18.20
CA SER A 80 6.98 -11.20 -17.10
C SER A 80 7.14 -10.12 -16.03
N CYS A 81 7.33 -10.52 -14.77
CA CYS A 81 7.64 -9.59 -13.68
C CYS A 81 8.94 -8.79 -13.94
N ASP A 82 9.87 -9.38 -14.71
CA ASP A 82 11.17 -8.77 -15.04
C ASP A 82 11.14 -8.00 -16.38
N ASP A 83 9.98 -7.91 -17.02
CA ASP A 83 9.83 -7.15 -18.26
C ASP A 83 9.90 -5.65 -17.96
N SER A 84 10.78 -4.93 -18.65
CA SER A 84 10.96 -3.48 -18.47
C SER A 84 9.71 -2.65 -18.81
N GLU A 85 8.78 -3.22 -19.56
CA GLU A 85 7.50 -2.59 -19.89
C GLU A 85 6.34 -3.11 -19.04
N ALA A 86 6.58 -3.96 -18.04
CA ALA A 86 5.54 -4.39 -17.12
C ALA A 86 5.15 -3.26 -16.16
N ASP A 87 3.85 -3.05 -15.99
CA ASP A 87 3.35 -2.16 -14.96
C ASP A 87 3.18 -2.94 -13.65
N LEU A 88 4.16 -2.80 -12.75
CA LEU A 88 4.13 -3.45 -11.45
C LEU A 88 3.26 -2.71 -10.43
N ASN A 89 2.64 -1.57 -10.76
CA ASN A 89 1.78 -0.85 -9.81
C ASN A 89 0.63 -1.75 -9.33
N ASN A 90 0.49 -1.88 -8.01
CA ASN A 90 -0.51 -2.73 -7.34
C ASN A 90 -0.40 -4.23 -7.66
N VAL A 91 0.70 -4.71 -8.25
CA VAL A 91 0.94 -6.16 -8.41
C VAL A 91 1.39 -6.74 -7.07
N PRO A 92 0.68 -7.72 -6.49
CA PRO A 92 1.04 -8.26 -5.18
C PRO A 92 2.34 -9.04 -5.24
N GLU A 93 3.08 -9.03 -4.13
CA GLU A 93 4.39 -9.70 -4.01
C GLU A 93 4.30 -11.22 -4.27
N ILE A 94 3.19 -11.85 -3.87
CA ILE A 94 2.94 -13.27 -4.11
C ILE A 94 2.89 -13.63 -5.61
N ARG A 95 2.59 -12.64 -6.47
CA ARG A 95 2.58 -12.79 -7.92
C ARG A 95 3.89 -12.33 -8.54
N CYS A 96 4.46 -11.23 -8.09
CA CYS A 96 5.77 -10.78 -8.55
C CYS A 96 6.62 -10.40 -7.36
N GLU A 97 7.76 -11.06 -7.16
CA GLU A 97 8.73 -10.68 -6.14
C GLU A 97 9.19 -9.21 -6.36
N CYS A 98 9.72 -8.60 -5.31
CA CYS A 98 10.19 -7.22 -5.35
C CYS A 98 11.52 -7.10 -6.11
N ASN A 99 11.53 -6.33 -7.19
CA ASN A 99 12.60 -6.30 -8.19
C ASN A 99 13.65 -5.20 -7.92
N GLY A 100 14.30 -5.27 -6.76
CA GLY A 100 15.36 -4.32 -6.39
C GLY A 100 14.83 -2.92 -6.06
N ASP A 101 15.72 -1.93 -6.08
CA ASP A 101 15.46 -0.60 -5.53
C ASP A 101 14.55 0.27 -6.41
N ASP A 102 14.51 0.01 -7.71
CA ASP A 102 13.67 0.73 -8.69
C ASP A 102 12.26 0.14 -8.84
N ASP A 103 11.91 -0.86 -8.02
CA ASP A 103 10.56 -1.43 -8.03
C ASP A 103 9.53 -0.35 -7.63
N PRO A 104 8.55 -0.04 -8.49
CA PRO A 104 7.60 1.05 -8.26
C PRO A 104 6.71 0.81 -7.03
N ARG A 105 6.68 -0.42 -6.49
CA ARG A 105 5.91 -0.78 -5.31
C ARG A 105 6.66 -0.57 -4.00
N ARG A 106 7.89 -0.03 -4.03
CA ARG A 106 8.67 0.27 -2.81
C ARG A 106 7.93 1.28 -1.92
N GLY A 107 7.93 1.02 -0.62
CA GLY A 107 7.23 1.79 0.40
C GLY A 107 5.72 1.50 0.52
N THR A 108 5.16 0.62 -0.33
CA THR A 108 3.74 0.24 -0.27
C THR A 108 3.53 -1.25 -0.17
N ILE A 109 4.10 -2.04 -1.09
CA ILE A 109 4.06 -3.51 -1.06
C ILE A 109 5.45 -4.05 -0.73
N CYS A 110 6.48 -3.44 -1.33
CA CYS A 110 7.87 -3.80 -1.12
C CYS A 110 8.48 -2.88 -0.06
N ALA A 111 9.24 -3.44 0.90
CA ALA A 111 9.95 -2.64 1.89
C ALA A 111 10.98 -1.70 1.24
N VAL A 112 11.17 -0.49 1.76
CA VAL A 112 12.29 0.36 1.38
C VAL A 112 13.54 -0.08 2.13
N SER A 113 14.63 -0.39 1.42
CA SER A 113 15.86 -0.93 2.02
C SER A 113 17.11 -0.09 1.77
N ARG A 114 17.15 0.72 0.70
CA ARG A 114 18.32 1.54 0.37
C ARG A 114 18.27 2.88 1.10
N ILE A 115 19.44 3.43 1.42
CA ILE A 115 19.57 4.77 2.00
C ILE A 115 19.59 5.81 0.88
N CYS A 116 18.97 6.97 1.10
CA CYS A 116 18.98 8.04 0.11
C CYS A 116 20.39 8.58 -0.16
N GLU A 117 20.68 8.89 -1.42
CA GLU A 117 21.90 9.54 -1.90
C GLU A 117 21.62 10.93 -2.48
N SER A 118 22.62 11.82 -2.49
CA SER A 118 22.42 13.23 -2.88
C SER A 118 21.98 13.43 -4.33
N ASN A 119 22.11 12.41 -5.18
CA ASN A 119 21.70 12.43 -6.59
C ASN A 119 20.43 11.63 -6.86
N ASP A 120 19.76 11.16 -5.81
CA ASP A 120 18.51 10.43 -5.97
C ASP A 120 17.43 11.30 -6.59
N PHE A 121 16.68 10.70 -7.48
CA PHE A 121 15.49 11.33 -7.98
C PHE A 121 14.37 11.26 -6.95
N VAL A 122 13.52 12.29 -6.95
CA VAL A 122 12.39 12.46 -6.01
C VAL A 122 11.40 11.29 -5.97
N TRP A 123 11.42 10.42 -6.99
CA TRP A 123 10.47 9.32 -7.18
C TRP A 123 11.03 7.96 -6.75
N THR A 124 12.35 7.82 -6.54
CA THR A 124 12.93 6.56 -6.09
C THR A 124 12.86 6.47 -4.57
N ALA A 125 11.98 5.63 -4.05
CA ALA A 125 11.86 5.42 -2.62
C ALA A 125 13.21 5.01 -1.98
N CYS A 126 13.56 5.66 -0.87
CA CYS A 126 14.80 5.43 -0.13
C CYS A 126 14.63 5.86 1.34
N LEU A 127 15.47 5.33 2.21
CA LEU A 127 15.48 5.60 3.65
C LEU A 127 16.17 6.93 3.95
N CYS A 128 15.56 7.74 4.82
CA CYS A 128 16.12 9.01 5.27
C CYS A 128 17.49 8.85 5.95
N SER A 129 18.36 9.84 5.79
CA SER A 129 19.71 9.90 6.38
C SER A 129 20.07 11.31 6.86
N GLU A 130 21.19 11.46 7.60
CA GLU A 130 21.62 12.73 8.20
C GLU A 130 21.69 13.91 7.20
N GLY A 131 22.10 13.65 5.95
CA GLY A 131 22.19 14.67 4.91
C GLY A 131 20.93 14.84 4.06
N LEU A 132 19.96 13.92 4.18
CA LEU A 132 18.76 13.83 3.33
C LEU A 132 17.55 13.44 4.19
N SER A 133 17.38 14.16 5.30
CA SER A 133 16.23 13.96 6.19
C SER A 133 15.05 14.86 5.84
N SER A 134 15.22 15.82 4.91
CA SER A 134 14.22 16.83 4.57
C SER A 134 13.38 16.43 3.35
N GLY A 135 12.30 15.68 3.58
CA GLY A 135 11.25 15.36 2.60
C GLY A 135 11.58 14.33 1.51
N ASN A 136 10.55 13.57 1.10
CA ASN A 136 10.55 12.53 0.04
C ASN A 136 11.39 11.27 0.30
N CYS A 137 11.85 11.07 1.54
CA CYS A 137 12.46 9.82 1.99
C CYS A 137 11.53 9.07 2.95
N THR A 138 11.71 7.77 3.05
CA THR A 138 11.03 6.89 3.98
C THR A 138 11.66 7.00 5.36
N CYS A 139 10.84 7.25 6.37
CA CYS A 139 11.30 7.43 7.76
C CYS A 139 12.06 6.19 8.25
N THR A 140 13.07 6.42 9.08
CA THR A 140 13.80 5.36 9.80
C THR A 140 13.70 5.58 11.30
N GLU A 141 14.11 4.58 12.09
CA GLU A 141 14.16 4.72 13.55
C GLU A 141 15.06 5.89 14.00
N GLU A 142 16.13 6.21 13.25
CA GLU A 142 17.00 7.36 13.56
C GLU A 142 16.47 8.68 12.98
N TYR A 143 15.81 8.63 11.82
CA TYR A 143 15.38 9.82 11.05
C TYR A 143 13.86 9.80 10.81
N HIS A 144 13.08 10.02 11.88
CA HIS A 144 11.61 10.08 11.85
C HIS A 144 11.01 11.39 12.39
N ASN A 145 11.85 12.30 12.89
CA ASN A 145 11.41 13.56 13.49
C ASN A 145 10.95 14.60 12.44
N ASP A 146 11.36 14.43 11.18
CA ASP A 146 10.81 15.25 10.10
C ASP A 146 9.37 14.82 9.81
N GLN A 147 8.45 15.78 9.92
CA GLN A 147 7.05 15.60 9.55
C GLN A 147 6.91 15.21 8.06
N GLN A 148 7.88 15.56 7.22
CA GLN A 148 7.84 15.32 5.77
C GLN A 148 8.39 13.96 5.32
N CYS A 149 9.02 13.14 6.18
CA CYS A 149 9.37 11.77 5.79
C CYS A 149 8.11 10.90 5.62
N ILE A 150 8.16 9.88 4.78
CA ILE A 150 7.02 9.02 4.44
C ILE A 150 7.12 7.72 5.25
N CYS A 151 6.01 7.25 5.82
CA CYS A 151 6.01 5.96 6.51
C CYS A 151 5.91 4.80 5.51
N ASP A 152 6.71 3.74 5.71
CA ASP A 152 6.67 2.53 4.89
C ASP A 152 5.39 1.73 5.19
N GLN A 153 4.57 1.51 4.16
CA GLN A 153 3.27 0.83 4.28
C GLN A 153 3.32 -0.67 3.94
N SER A 154 4.50 -1.22 3.60
CA SER A 154 4.69 -2.63 3.21
C SER A 154 4.35 -3.63 4.32
N GLY A 155 4.34 -3.19 5.57
CA GLY A 155 4.07 -4.05 6.73
C GLY A 155 5.17 -5.08 7.01
N LYS A 156 6.37 -4.90 6.45
CA LYS A 156 7.53 -5.78 6.68
C LYS A 156 8.13 -5.53 8.06
N SER A 157 8.73 -6.56 8.67
CA SER A 157 9.27 -6.48 10.05
C SER A 157 10.63 -5.78 10.15
N GLU A 158 11.33 -5.60 9.04
CA GLU A 158 12.68 -5.00 9.00
C GLU A 158 12.65 -3.50 8.65
N VAL A 159 11.46 -2.93 8.47
CA VAL A 159 11.28 -1.48 8.27
C VAL A 159 10.84 -0.82 9.58
N TYR A 160 11.00 0.49 9.65
CA TYR A 160 10.49 1.26 10.77
C TYR A 160 8.98 1.04 10.90
N ASP A 161 8.55 0.57 12.08
CA ASP A 161 7.18 0.12 12.32
C ASP A 161 6.17 1.20 11.90
N LEU A 162 5.19 0.81 11.07
CA LEU A 162 4.23 1.74 10.49
C LEU A 162 3.42 2.47 11.58
N SER A 163 2.98 1.76 12.62
CA SER A 163 2.20 2.39 13.69
C SER A 163 3.03 3.40 14.48
N THR A 164 4.29 3.06 14.77
CA THR A 164 5.23 3.93 15.46
C THR A 164 5.55 5.13 14.59
N CYS A 165 5.83 4.93 13.30
CA CYS A 165 6.06 6.01 12.35
C CYS A 165 4.88 6.96 12.23
N LEU A 166 3.67 6.44 12.08
CA LEU A 166 2.47 7.28 11.99
C LEU A 166 2.28 8.07 13.27
N SER A 167 2.56 7.50 14.45
CA SER A 167 2.47 8.21 15.72
C SER A 167 3.43 9.40 15.85
N THR A 168 4.52 9.47 15.08
CA THR A 168 5.40 10.64 15.08
C THR A 168 4.90 11.76 14.17
N LYS A 169 3.85 11.51 13.38
CA LYS A 169 3.23 12.49 12.48
C LYS A 169 2.19 13.33 13.21
N ILE A 170 2.15 14.62 12.88
CA ILE A 170 1.13 15.55 13.33
C ILE A 170 -0.14 15.31 12.51
N CYS A 171 -1.26 15.14 13.21
CA CYS A 171 -2.57 15.07 12.57
C CYS A 171 -2.95 16.41 11.93
N THR A 172 -3.41 16.37 10.68
CA THR A 172 -3.92 17.57 9.99
C THR A 172 -5.45 17.69 10.03
N ASP A 173 -6.15 16.57 10.22
CA ASP A 173 -7.61 16.43 10.26
C ASP A 173 -7.99 15.23 11.17
N ASN A 174 -9.22 14.70 11.04
CA ASN A 174 -9.78 13.50 11.71
C ASN A 174 -8.84 12.29 11.76
N ASN A 175 -7.82 12.36 12.61
CA ASN A 175 -6.71 11.42 12.70
C ASN A 175 -6.07 11.14 11.31
N ILE A 176 -5.72 12.19 10.56
CA ILE A 176 -5.08 12.05 9.23
C ILE A 176 -3.61 12.46 9.31
N PRO A 177 -2.65 11.57 8.94
CA PRO A 177 -2.86 10.18 8.54
C PRO A 177 -3.30 9.29 9.72
N SER A 178 -4.00 8.19 9.45
CA SER A 178 -4.52 7.29 10.51
C SER A 178 -3.41 6.90 11.48
N GLY A 179 -3.65 7.07 12.79
CA GLY A 179 -2.65 6.73 13.81
C GLY A 179 -1.61 7.81 14.09
N CYS A 180 -1.84 9.04 13.61
CA CYS A 180 -1.05 10.22 13.94
C CYS A 180 -1.23 10.69 15.39
N THR A 181 -0.34 11.57 15.83
CA THR A 181 -0.44 12.27 17.11
C THR A 181 -0.99 13.68 16.92
N CYS A 182 -1.95 14.05 17.76
CA CYS A 182 -2.52 15.39 17.78
C CYS A 182 -1.50 16.42 18.31
N PRO A 183 -1.39 17.60 17.69
CA PRO A 183 -0.55 18.67 18.24
C PRO A 183 -1.15 19.19 19.55
N THR A 184 -0.31 19.63 20.48
CA THR A 184 -0.78 20.15 21.78
C THR A 184 -1.44 21.52 21.67
N ILE A 185 -1.01 22.34 20.70
CA ILE A 185 -1.54 23.68 20.41
C ILE A 185 -1.78 23.80 18.92
N SER A 186 -2.91 24.37 18.52
CA SER A 186 -3.26 24.61 17.11
C SER A 186 -4.03 25.92 16.92
N GLU A 187 -3.86 26.53 15.76
CA GLU A 187 -4.60 27.73 15.35
C GLU A 187 -6.09 27.43 15.11
N THR A 188 -6.39 26.27 14.54
CA THR A 188 -7.74 25.81 14.26
C THR A 188 -8.05 24.49 14.96
N ALA A 189 -9.34 24.21 15.15
CA ALA A 189 -9.77 22.93 15.67
C ALA A 189 -9.45 21.83 14.65
N ILE A 190 -8.71 20.83 15.10
CA ILE A 190 -8.39 19.65 14.31
C ILE A 190 -9.42 18.59 14.70
N GLY A 191 -10.20 18.15 13.72
CA GLY A 191 -11.20 17.11 13.92
C GLY A 191 -10.57 15.84 14.50
N GLY A 192 -11.22 15.19 15.47
CA GLY A 192 -10.68 14.02 16.15
C GLY A 192 -9.56 14.31 17.17
N CYS A 193 -9.10 15.56 17.27
CA CYS A 193 -8.07 16.00 18.23
C CYS A 193 -8.64 16.95 19.31
N GLU A 194 -9.95 17.11 19.41
CA GLU A 194 -10.60 18.15 20.23
C GLU A 194 -10.33 18.01 21.74
N SER A 195 -9.95 16.81 22.20
CA SER A 195 -9.64 16.54 23.61
C SER A 195 -8.14 16.63 23.95
N ASN A 196 -7.27 16.70 22.95
CA ASN A 196 -5.82 16.65 23.10
C ASN A 196 -5.12 17.93 22.62
N THR A 197 -5.83 18.80 21.89
CA THR A 197 -5.31 20.05 21.33
C THR A 197 -5.97 21.25 21.98
N THR A 198 -5.17 22.20 22.45
CA THR A 198 -5.64 23.50 22.93
C THR A 198 -5.64 24.49 21.76
N LEU A 199 -6.73 25.24 21.56
CA LEU A 199 -6.76 26.26 20.53
C LEU A 199 -5.96 27.49 20.96
N CYS A 200 -5.30 28.15 20.01
CA CYS A 200 -4.64 29.43 20.26
C CYS A 200 -5.57 30.43 20.96
N SER A 201 -6.85 30.48 20.56
CA SER A 201 -7.89 31.34 21.14
C SER A 201 -8.28 30.99 22.58
N GLN A 202 -7.84 29.84 23.10
CA GLN A 202 -8.09 29.36 24.45
C GLN A 202 -6.88 29.54 25.37
N LEU A 203 -5.71 29.92 24.82
CA LEU A 203 -4.51 30.15 25.62
C LEU A 203 -4.67 31.37 26.52
N SER A 204 -4.14 31.28 27.74
CA SER A 204 -3.99 32.45 28.61
C SER A 204 -2.96 33.44 28.04
N ARG A 205 -2.97 34.67 28.56
CA ARG A 205 -2.02 35.71 28.15
C ARG A 205 -0.56 35.28 28.34
N GLU A 206 -0.26 34.63 29.47
CA GLU A 206 1.07 34.13 29.80
C GLU A 206 1.50 33.00 28.87
N GLU A 207 0.61 32.06 28.54
CA GLU A 207 0.88 30.95 27.62
C GLU A 207 1.09 31.45 26.18
N LEU A 208 0.25 32.39 25.74
CA LEU A 208 0.36 33.00 24.42
C LEU A 208 1.68 33.75 24.26
N ASN A 209 2.16 34.44 25.31
CA ASN A 209 3.47 35.12 25.31
C ASN A 209 4.67 34.18 25.11
N GLN A 210 4.50 32.90 25.41
CA GLN A 210 5.53 31.87 25.23
C GLN A 210 5.33 31.08 23.92
N THR A 211 4.21 31.29 23.24
CA THR A 211 3.85 30.54 22.03
C THR A 211 4.36 31.26 20.77
N ASP A 212 5.10 30.52 19.95
CA ASP A 212 5.67 31.03 18.71
C ASP A 212 4.58 31.52 17.74
N ILE A 213 4.87 32.60 17.01
CA ILE A 213 3.94 33.19 16.04
C ILE A 213 3.66 32.28 14.83
N SER A 214 4.53 31.30 14.56
CA SER A 214 4.32 30.27 13.54
C SER A 214 3.29 29.22 13.93
N ILE A 215 2.99 29.07 15.23
CA ILE A 215 1.99 28.14 15.76
C ILE A 215 0.65 28.85 15.94
N CYS A 216 0.69 30.09 16.45
CA CYS A 216 -0.48 30.94 16.64
C CYS A 216 -0.25 32.30 15.99
N SER A 217 -1.00 32.61 14.91
CA SER A 217 -0.91 33.92 14.27
C SER A 217 -1.20 35.06 15.23
N CYS A 218 -0.72 36.25 14.90
CA CYS A 218 -0.98 37.46 15.67
C CYS A 218 -2.48 37.80 15.68
N TYR A 219 -3.01 38.18 16.84
CA TYR A 219 -4.36 38.75 16.91
C TYR A 219 -4.38 40.17 16.36
N GLU A 220 -5.46 40.49 15.64
CA GLU A 220 -5.66 41.80 15.00
C GLU A 220 -5.67 42.96 16.02
N PHE A 221 -6.13 42.69 17.26
CA PHE A 221 -6.12 43.67 18.35
C PHE A 221 -5.79 43.01 19.69
N GLY A 222 -4.91 43.64 20.47
CA GLY A 222 -4.64 43.25 21.86
C GLY A 222 -3.74 42.02 22.04
N ASP A 223 -2.99 41.62 21.02
CA ASP A 223 -1.99 40.54 21.15
C ASP A 223 -0.89 40.97 22.15
N PRO A 224 -0.63 40.18 23.20
CA PRO A 224 0.34 40.54 24.22
C PRO A 224 1.79 40.38 23.77
N ARG A 225 2.05 39.69 22.65
CA ARG A 225 3.40 39.44 22.13
C ARG A 225 3.94 40.68 21.44
N SER A 226 5.15 41.09 21.83
CA SER A 226 5.82 42.27 21.26
C SER A 226 6.13 42.13 19.76
N SER A 227 6.29 40.91 19.26
CA SER A 227 6.52 40.61 17.84
C SER A 227 5.30 40.88 16.95
N CYS A 228 4.10 40.98 17.53
CA CYS A 228 2.84 41.24 16.84
C CYS A 228 2.45 42.73 16.81
N SER A 229 3.28 43.61 17.39
CA SER A 229 3.03 45.04 17.43
C SER A 229 3.59 45.70 16.15
N SER A 230 2.72 45.91 15.16
CA SER A 230 2.99 46.70 13.95
C SER A 230 2.42 48.12 14.05
#